data_AF-A0A4Q6C8P1-F1
#
_entry.id   AF-A0A4Q6C8P1-F1
#
_cell.length_a   1.000
_cell.length_b   1.000
_cell.length_c   1.000
_cell.angle_alpha   90.00
_cell.angle_beta   90.00
_cell.angle_gamma   90.00
#
_symmetry.space_group_name_H-M   'P 1'
#
loop_
_entity.id
_entity.type
_entity.pdbx_description
1 polymer ?
#
loop_
_entity_poly.entity_id
_entity_poly.type
_entity_poly.pdbx_seq_one_letter_code
_entity_poly.pdbx_strand_id
1 'polypeptide(L)'
;MKNVLAQGETFGQSAEQKLFLPNYILFNGGVFKAKILEARIFETLKSWGANELQTLESPDLDHAVTMGAAYYAEWKKTGSRLRVRTAAPRSFYIGIEPNGMSVPGLKPQLSALCVLPQGTEEGTVLEIADQEFALWGGDEVRFHLFSGEGHSPLSSLTPNAEAQLDNVAELKSEIEDEGDGPIPVRLEVEYDTTGTLALQMKEQSGPRVWKLAFDIREGGTSG
;
A
#
# COMPACT_ATOMS: atom_id res chain seq x y z
N MET A 1 15.29 -13.15 16.72
CA MET A 1 14.25 -12.09 16.67
C MET A 1 13.01 -12.81 16.23
N LYS A 2 11.89 -12.65 16.94
CA LYS A 2 10.69 -13.45 16.71
C LYS A 2 9.59 -12.49 16.26
N ASN A 3 9.18 -12.58 15.01
CA ASN A 3 8.16 -11.71 14.42
C ASN A 3 6.86 -12.48 14.15
N VAL A 4 5.87 -11.83 13.53
CA VAL A 4 4.57 -12.43 13.18
C VAL A 4 4.77 -13.70 12.33
N LEU A 5 4.18 -14.80 12.77
CA LEU A 5 4.30 -16.11 12.11
C LEU A 5 3.06 -16.44 11.27
N ALA A 6 3.22 -17.02 10.08
CA ALA A 6 2.11 -17.53 9.25
C ALA A 6 2.41 -18.87 8.56
N GLN A 7 1.38 -19.53 8.01
CA GLN A 7 1.46 -20.79 7.25
C GLN A 7 0.89 -20.59 5.82
N GLY A 8 1.65 -20.90 4.75
CA GLY A 8 1.13 -20.81 3.36
C GLY A 8 2.05 -21.36 2.25
N GLU A 9 1.46 -22.01 1.23
CA GLU A 9 2.10 -22.65 0.06
C GLU A 9 2.14 -21.74 -1.20
N THR A 10 3.06 -22.03 -2.15
CA THR A 10 3.56 -21.07 -3.18
C THR A 10 3.10 -21.40 -4.62
N PHE A 11 2.61 -20.41 -5.39
CA PHE A 11 2.52 -20.47 -6.88
C PHE A 11 2.64 -19.07 -7.50
N GLY A 12 3.41 -18.93 -8.59
CA GLY A 12 3.62 -17.66 -9.30
C GLY A 12 3.66 -17.80 -10.83
N GLN A 13 3.13 -16.79 -11.53
CA GLN A 13 3.33 -16.52 -12.96
C GLN A 13 3.33 -15.00 -13.21
N SER A 14 4.21 -14.52 -14.11
CA SER A 14 4.46 -13.11 -14.43
C SER A 14 3.61 -12.62 -15.62
N ALA A 15 3.13 -11.37 -15.58
CA ALA A 15 2.28 -10.75 -16.61
C ALA A 15 3.02 -9.67 -17.44
N GLU A 16 2.71 -9.57 -18.74
CA GLU A 16 3.23 -8.56 -19.67
C GLU A 16 2.78 -7.13 -19.28
N GLN A 17 3.72 -6.18 -19.28
CA GLN A 17 3.45 -4.78 -18.93
C GLN A 17 2.81 -4.02 -20.10
N LYS A 18 1.52 -3.68 -19.96
CA LYS A 18 0.78 -2.83 -20.91
C LYS A 18 0.98 -1.36 -20.54
N LEU A 19 1.43 -0.53 -21.48
CA LEU A 19 1.54 0.91 -21.29
C LEU A 19 0.14 1.54 -21.17
N PHE A 20 -0.13 2.28 -20.09
CA PHE A 20 -1.36 3.05 -19.93
C PHE A 20 -1.23 4.40 -20.65
N LEU A 21 -2.11 4.67 -21.61
CA LEU A 21 -2.14 5.91 -22.38
C LEU A 21 -3.34 6.76 -21.96
N PRO A 22 -3.15 8.06 -21.67
CA PRO A 22 -4.24 8.93 -21.24
C PRO A 22 -5.13 9.36 -22.42
N ASN A 23 -6.44 9.43 -22.18
CA ASN A 23 -7.41 10.02 -23.11
C ASN A 23 -7.70 11.49 -22.78
N TYR A 24 -7.40 11.92 -21.56
CA TYR A 24 -7.66 13.28 -21.07
C TYR A 24 -6.46 13.84 -20.32
N ILE A 25 -6.26 15.16 -20.42
CA ILE A 25 -5.31 15.93 -19.62
C ILE A 25 -5.97 17.16 -19.01
N LEU A 26 -5.73 17.41 -17.73
CA LEU A 26 -6.14 18.63 -17.03
C LEU A 26 -4.89 19.37 -16.56
N PHE A 27 -4.76 20.64 -16.95
CA PHE A 27 -3.67 21.49 -16.49
C PHE A 27 -4.08 22.25 -15.22
N ASN A 28 -3.23 22.22 -14.20
CA ASN A 28 -3.43 22.90 -12.93
C ASN A 28 -2.19 23.73 -12.58
N GLY A 29 -2.39 24.95 -12.06
CA GLY A 29 -1.33 25.85 -11.62
C GLY A 29 -0.91 26.88 -12.69
N GLY A 30 -0.50 28.06 -12.22
CA GLY A 30 -0.19 29.21 -13.06
C GLY A 30 0.94 29.02 -14.08
N VAL A 31 1.80 28.01 -13.91
CA VAL A 31 2.86 27.66 -14.88
C VAL A 31 2.27 27.34 -16.25
N PHE A 32 1.09 26.71 -16.29
CA PHE A 32 0.43 26.35 -17.55
C PHE A 32 -0.27 27.51 -18.25
N LYS A 33 -0.28 28.72 -17.67
CA LYS A 33 -0.62 29.94 -18.43
C LYS A 33 0.34 30.13 -19.61
N ALA A 34 1.57 29.64 -19.52
CA ALA A 34 2.48 29.57 -20.65
C ALA A 34 2.08 28.44 -21.61
N LYS A 35 1.35 28.80 -22.68
CA LYS A 35 0.84 27.85 -23.68
C LYS A 35 1.90 26.97 -24.34
N ILE A 36 3.16 27.43 -24.38
CA ILE A 36 4.28 26.61 -24.88
C ILE A 36 4.52 25.36 -24.03
N LEU A 37 4.29 25.42 -22.72
CA LEU A 37 4.44 24.27 -21.83
C LEU A 37 3.29 23.29 -21.98
N GLU A 38 2.05 23.79 -22.08
CA GLU A 38 0.88 22.95 -22.40
C GLU A 38 1.11 22.17 -23.71
N ALA A 39 1.52 22.88 -24.77
CA ALA A 39 1.78 22.30 -26.08
C ALA A 39 2.88 21.24 -26.02
N ARG A 40 4.00 21.52 -25.33
CA ARG A 40 5.11 20.57 -25.22
C ARG A 40 4.72 19.27 -24.52
N ILE A 41 3.93 19.35 -23.44
CA ILE A 41 3.44 18.18 -22.72
C ILE A 41 2.48 17.39 -23.61
N PHE A 42 1.56 18.08 -24.28
CA PHE A 42 0.58 17.48 -25.16
C PHE A 42 1.25 16.72 -26.33
N GLU A 43 2.25 17.34 -26.99
CA GLU A 43 3.06 16.70 -28.03
C GLU A 43 3.82 15.47 -27.52
N THR A 44 4.39 15.56 -26.30
CA THR A 44 5.13 14.45 -25.69
C THR A 44 4.22 13.25 -25.44
N LEU A 45 3.04 13.46 -24.85
CA LEU A 45 2.08 12.38 -24.61
C LEU A 45 1.57 11.76 -25.92
N LYS A 46 1.33 12.58 -26.95
CA LYS A 46 1.00 12.08 -28.29
C LYS A 46 2.12 11.23 -28.88
N SER A 47 3.38 11.62 -28.68
CA SER A 47 4.53 10.83 -29.15
C SER A 47 4.63 9.44 -28.49
N TRP A 48 4.06 9.28 -27.29
CA TRP A 48 3.96 7.98 -26.60
C TRP A 48 2.77 7.14 -27.08
N GLY A 49 1.93 7.67 -27.99
CA GLY A 49 0.79 6.96 -28.57
C GLY A 49 -0.58 7.43 -28.07
N ALA A 50 -0.66 8.48 -27.23
CA ALA A 50 -1.93 9.07 -26.77
C ALA A 50 -2.62 9.90 -27.86
N ASN A 51 -2.95 9.26 -28.99
CA ASN A 51 -3.46 9.93 -30.19
C ASN A 51 -4.83 10.60 -29.99
N GLU A 52 -5.64 10.07 -29.07
CA GLU A 52 -6.98 10.58 -28.74
C GLU A 52 -6.98 11.56 -27.55
N LEU A 53 -5.81 12.06 -27.12
CA LEU A 53 -5.70 12.94 -25.97
C LEU A 53 -6.51 14.24 -26.15
N GLN A 54 -7.39 14.53 -25.18
CA GLN A 54 -8.21 15.74 -25.09
C GLN A 54 -7.85 16.57 -23.86
N THR A 55 -7.84 17.89 -23.99
CA THR A 55 -7.64 18.79 -22.83
C THR A 55 -8.97 19.08 -22.16
N LEU A 56 -9.04 18.88 -20.84
CA LEU A 56 -10.15 19.29 -20.00
C LEU A 56 -10.03 20.78 -19.66
N GLU A 57 -11.15 21.49 -19.69
CA GLU A 57 -11.20 22.90 -19.33
C GLU A 57 -11.09 23.08 -17.81
N SER A 58 -10.19 23.98 -17.39
CA SER A 58 -10.10 24.45 -16.01
C SER A 58 -10.61 25.90 -15.96
N PRO A 59 -11.56 26.24 -15.07
CA PRO A 59 -12.10 27.60 -14.98
C PRO A 59 -11.04 28.66 -14.68
N ASP A 60 -10.03 28.30 -13.87
CA ASP A 60 -8.91 29.14 -13.52
C ASP A 60 -7.74 28.25 -13.08
N LEU A 61 -6.62 28.34 -13.81
CA LEU A 61 -5.42 27.55 -13.54
C LEU A 61 -4.83 27.84 -12.15
N ASP A 62 -4.92 29.07 -11.64
CA ASP A 62 -4.37 29.43 -10.33
C ASP A 62 -5.24 28.90 -9.19
N HIS A 63 -6.55 28.82 -9.40
CA HIS A 63 -7.51 28.39 -8.37
C HIS A 63 -7.88 26.91 -8.44
N ALA A 64 -7.47 26.19 -9.49
CA ALA A 64 -7.86 24.79 -9.73
C ALA A 64 -7.66 23.89 -8.50
N VAL A 65 -6.50 24.00 -7.82
CA VAL A 65 -6.19 23.22 -6.61
C VAL A 65 -7.09 23.61 -5.43
N THR A 66 -7.26 24.91 -5.18
CA THR A 66 -8.10 25.43 -4.08
C THR A 66 -9.57 25.03 -4.26
N MET A 67 -10.08 25.04 -5.49
CA MET A 67 -11.44 24.58 -5.79
C MET A 67 -11.61 23.09 -5.46
N GLY A 68 -10.65 22.25 -5.85
CA GLY A 68 -10.64 20.83 -5.49
C GLY A 68 -10.59 20.60 -3.98
N ALA A 69 -9.76 21.37 -3.26
CA ALA A 69 -9.66 21.29 -1.81
C ALA A 69 -10.96 21.71 -1.10
N ALA A 70 -11.60 22.80 -1.54
CA ALA A 70 -12.88 23.26 -1.00
C ALA A 70 -14.00 22.23 -1.25
N TYR A 71 -14.03 21.64 -2.46
CA TYR A 71 -14.96 20.57 -2.80
C TYR A 71 -14.77 19.34 -1.91
N TYR A 72 -13.52 18.91 -1.69
CA TYR A 72 -13.19 17.80 -0.80
C TYR A 72 -13.59 18.09 0.66
N ALA A 73 -13.34 19.29 1.15
CA ALA A 73 -13.72 19.70 2.51
C ALA A 73 -15.25 19.68 2.72
N GLU A 74 -16.03 20.14 1.74
CA GLU A 74 -17.49 20.07 1.77
C GLU A 74 -17.98 18.62 1.74
N TRP A 75 -17.39 17.77 0.88
CA TRP A 75 -17.69 16.33 0.85
C TRP A 75 -17.45 15.69 2.22
N LYS A 76 -16.28 15.94 2.84
CA LYS A 76 -15.94 15.39 4.16
C LYS A 76 -16.93 15.80 5.25
N LYS A 77 -17.50 17.01 5.14
CA LYS A 77 -18.49 17.53 6.11
C LYS A 77 -19.90 16.98 5.88
N THR A 78 -20.31 16.78 4.63
CA THR A 78 -21.72 16.55 4.25
C THR A 78 -22.00 15.13 3.78
N GLY A 79 -20.99 14.43 3.26
CA GLY A 79 -21.13 13.16 2.55
C GLY A 79 -21.86 13.27 1.21
N SER A 80 -22.33 14.45 0.80
CA SER A 80 -23.30 14.62 -0.29
C SER A 80 -22.71 15.15 -1.61
N ARG A 81 -21.44 14.83 -1.88
CA ARG A 81 -20.70 15.25 -3.07
C ARG A 81 -20.03 14.05 -3.74
N LEU A 82 -19.61 14.19 -5.00
CA LEU A 82 -18.92 13.15 -5.75
C LEU A 82 -17.58 12.84 -5.07
N ARG A 83 -17.40 11.61 -4.58
CA ARG A 83 -16.14 11.19 -3.99
C ARG A 83 -15.20 10.71 -5.10
N VAL A 84 -14.06 11.37 -5.27
CA VAL A 84 -12.93 10.79 -6.01
C VAL A 84 -12.33 9.73 -5.11
N ARG A 85 -12.38 8.46 -5.53
CA ARG A 85 -11.70 7.36 -4.84
C ARG A 85 -10.36 7.15 -5.51
N THR A 86 -9.30 7.23 -4.72
CA THR A 86 -8.00 6.73 -5.14
C THR A 86 -7.91 5.27 -4.71
N ALA A 87 -7.10 4.51 -5.42
CA ALA A 87 -6.83 3.11 -5.11
C ALA A 87 -5.33 2.93 -4.84
N ALA A 88 -4.98 1.89 -4.08
CA ALA A 88 -3.61 1.56 -3.76
C ALA A 88 -2.79 1.40 -5.07
N PRO A 89 -1.69 2.15 -5.25
CA PRO A 89 -0.98 2.19 -6.54
C PRO A 89 -0.14 0.93 -6.79
N ARG A 90 0.22 0.20 -5.73
CA ARG A 90 1.02 -1.03 -5.73
C ARG A 90 0.42 -1.99 -4.69
N SER A 91 0.82 -3.26 -4.77
CA SER A 91 0.57 -4.20 -3.67
C SER A 91 1.57 -3.95 -2.53
N PHE A 92 1.09 -4.00 -1.29
CA PHE A 92 1.92 -3.88 -0.09
C PHE A 92 1.87 -5.16 0.75
N TYR A 93 3.00 -5.45 1.38
CA TYR A 93 3.23 -6.70 2.08
C TYR A 93 3.86 -6.46 3.44
N ILE A 94 3.48 -7.25 4.44
CA ILE A 94 4.10 -7.24 5.76
C ILE A 94 5.05 -8.43 5.87
N GLY A 95 6.28 -8.16 6.32
CA GLY A 95 7.27 -9.17 6.62
C GLY A 95 6.79 -10.10 7.73
N ILE A 96 6.80 -11.40 7.46
CA ILE A 96 6.41 -12.46 8.37
C ILE A 96 7.45 -13.60 8.33
N GLU A 97 7.63 -14.24 9.48
CA GLU A 97 8.51 -15.40 9.60
C GLU A 97 7.64 -16.67 9.42
N PRO A 98 7.80 -17.45 8.35
CA PRO A 98 6.98 -18.66 8.20
C PRO A 98 7.35 -19.68 9.29
N ASN A 99 6.35 -20.37 9.84
CA ASN A 99 6.52 -21.50 10.77
C ASN A 99 6.97 -22.78 10.04
N GLY A 100 7.96 -22.66 9.15
CA GLY A 100 8.49 -23.74 8.34
C GLY A 100 9.58 -24.54 9.04
N MET A 101 9.74 -25.79 8.61
CA MET A 101 10.81 -26.68 9.08
C MET A 101 12.17 -26.03 8.76
N SER A 102 12.90 -25.61 9.79
CA SER A 102 14.23 -25.02 9.63
C SER A 102 15.18 -26.06 9.06
N VAL A 103 15.68 -25.84 7.84
CA VAL A 103 16.70 -26.72 7.24
C VAL A 103 18.05 -26.37 7.85
N PRO A 104 18.77 -27.32 8.49
CA PRO A 104 20.09 -27.06 9.07
C PRO A 104 21.05 -26.51 8.02
N GLY A 105 21.65 -25.35 8.27
CA GLY A 105 22.61 -24.69 7.37
C GLY A 105 22.04 -23.61 6.46
N LEU A 106 20.71 -23.45 6.36
CA LEU A 106 20.08 -22.28 5.73
C LEU A 106 19.48 -21.36 6.79
N LYS A 107 19.76 -20.05 6.69
CA LYS A 107 19.03 -19.06 7.48
C LYS A 107 17.57 -19.02 7.00
N PRO A 108 16.58 -19.01 7.91
CA PRO A 108 15.20 -18.69 7.55
C PRO A 108 15.19 -17.34 6.85
N GLN A 109 14.59 -17.28 5.66
CA GLN A 109 14.46 -16.04 4.90
C GLN A 109 13.13 -15.39 5.27
N LEU A 110 13.13 -14.06 5.38
CA LEU A 110 11.91 -13.31 5.63
C LEU A 110 10.95 -13.50 4.45
N SER A 111 9.74 -13.96 4.74
CA SER A 111 8.66 -13.98 3.76
C SER A 111 7.82 -12.71 3.92
N ALA A 112 7.03 -12.36 2.92
CA ALA A 112 6.11 -11.24 3.03
C ALA A 112 4.70 -11.65 2.62
N LEU A 113 3.72 -11.27 3.43
CA LEU A 113 2.30 -11.52 3.22
C LEU A 113 1.66 -10.31 2.55
N CYS A 114 0.96 -10.49 1.44
CA CYS A 114 0.20 -9.41 0.81
C CYS A 114 -0.96 -8.98 1.73
N VAL A 115 -0.90 -7.75 2.20
CA VAL A 115 -1.89 -7.17 3.14
C VAL A 115 -2.78 -6.12 2.48
N LEU A 116 -2.33 -5.52 1.38
CA LEU A 116 -3.06 -4.51 0.62
C LEU A 116 -2.80 -4.73 -0.88
N PRO A 117 -3.71 -5.38 -1.61
CA PRO A 117 -3.59 -5.54 -3.06
C PRO A 117 -3.57 -4.22 -3.82
N GLN A 118 -2.86 -4.18 -4.95
CA GLN A 118 -2.96 -3.09 -5.89
C GLN A 118 -4.42 -2.88 -6.32
N GLY A 119 -4.87 -1.63 -6.37
CA GLY A 119 -6.24 -1.30 -6.74
C GLY A 119 -7.23 -1.35 -5.58
N THR A 120 -6.82 -1.67 -4.35
CA THR A 120 -7.70 -1.53 -3.18
C THR A 120 -8.14 -0.08 -3.00
N GLU A 121 -9.45 0.15 -2.97
CA GLU A 121 -10.01 1.49 -2.79
C GLU A 121 -9.73 2.06 -1.40
N GLU A 122 -9.48 3.36 -1.31
CA GLU A 122 -9.32 4.05 -0.03
C GLU A 122 -10.55 3.94 0.88
N GLY A 123 -10.30 3.70 2.17
CA GLY A 123 -11.30 3.42 3.19
C GLY A 123 -11.80 1.98 3.19
N THR A 124 -11.18 1.09 2.40
CA THR A 124 -11.45 -0.35 2.47
C THR A 124 -10.72 -0.93 3.68
N VAL A 125 -11.47 -1.69 4.48
CA VAL A 125 -10.94 -2.52 5.56
C VAL A 125 -10.86 -3.96 5.04
N LEU A 126 -9.67 -4.56 5.11
CA LEU A 126 -9.40 -5.92 4.69
C LEU A 126 -9.03 -6.77 5.92
N GLU A 127 -9.72 -7.90 6.10
CA GLU A 127 -9.39 -8.88 7.13
C GLU A 127 -8.73 -10.09 6.48
N ILE A 128 -7.62 -10.55 7.06
CA ILE A 128 -6.90 -11.75 6.62
C ILE A 128 -7.41 -12.94 7.44
N ALA A 129 -8.43 -13.61 6.92
CA ALA A 129 -9.18 -14.65 7.64
C ALA A 129 -8.79 -16.08 7.24
N ASP A 130 -8.04 -16.26 6.15
CA ASP A 130 -7.66 -17.55 5.58
C ASP A 130 -6.38 -18.13 6.17
N GLN A 131 -5.72 -17.41 7.08
CA GLN A 131 -4.47 -17.80 7.72
C GLN A 131 -4.47 -17.46 9.21
N GLU A 132 -3.76 -18.27 9.99
CA GLU A 132 -3.58 -18.04 11.42
C GLU A 132 -2.25 -17.34 11.67
N PHE A 133 -2.31 -16.29 12.50
CA PHE A 133 -1.15 -15.49 12.86
C PHE A 133 -0.90 -15.55 14.35
N ALA A 134 0.37 -15.49 14.72
CA ALA A 134 0.79 -15.33 16.09
C ALA A 134 1.77 -14.16 16.21
N LEU A 135 1.56 -13.33 17.22
CA LEU A 135 2.47 -12.27 17.62
C LEU A 135 3.32 -12.75 18.79
N TRP A 136 4.64 -12.53 18.73
CA TRP A 136 5.51 -12.76 19.88
C TRP A 136 5.67 -11.45 20.65
N GLY A 137 5.38 -11.49 21.94
CA GLY A 137 5.70 -10.41 22.86
C GLY A 137 7.17 -10.42 23.28
N GLY A 138 7.61 -9.33 23.92
CA GLY A 138 8.96 -9.15 24.44
C GLY A 138 9.65 -7.88 23.92
N ASP A 139 10.98 -7.89 23.92
CA ASP A 139 11.82 -6.78 23.45
C ASP A 139 11.46 -6.35 22.01
N GLU A 140 11.67 -5.06 21.71
CA GLU A 140 11.51 -4.37 20.42
C GLU A 140 11.33 -5.27 19.17
N VAL A 141 10.09 -5.39 18.70
CA VAL A 141 9.69 -6.14 17.50
C VAL A 141 9.80 -5.24 16.27
N ARG A 142 10.32 -5.79 15.16
CA ARG A 142 10.49 -5.07 13.90
C ARG A 142 9.52 -5.53 12.84
N PHE A 143 8.79 -4.58 12.26
CA PHE A 143 7.83 -4.81 11.21
C PHE A 143 8.33 -4.17 9.91
N HIS A 144 8.57 -5.02 8.92
CA HIS A 144 8.96 -4.59 7.58
C HIS A 144 7.72 -4.45 6.71
N LEU A 145 7.58 -3.30 6.07
CA LEU A 145 6.63 -3.09 5.00
C LEU A 145 7.38 -3.14 3.66
N PHE A 146 6.91 -3.99 2.77
CA PHE A 146 7.41 -4.10 1.41
C PHE A 146 6.37 -3.64 0.39
N SER A 147 6.82 -3.24 -0.80
CA SER A 147 5.97 -3.07 -1.97
C SER A 147 6.47 -3.90 -3.15
N GLY A 148 5.54 -4.27 -4.03
CA GLY A 148 5.84 -5.07 -5.22
C GLY A 148 5.16 -4.50 -6.46
N GLU A 149 5.72 -4.84 -7.62
CA GLU A 149 5.09 -4.57 -8.91
C GLU A 149 4.05 -5.62 -9.26
N GLY A 150 2.92 -5.18 -9.79
CA GLY A 150 1.84 -6.05 -10.22
C GLY A 150 0.78 -6.30 -9.15
N HIS A 151 -0.23 -7.07 -9.54
CA HIS A 151 -1.40 -7.35 -8.72
C HIS A 151 -1.23 -8.68 -7.98
N SER A 152 -0.90 -8.62 -6.69
CA SER A 152 -0.94 -9.80 -5.81
C SER A 152 -2.29 -9.92 -5.10
N PRO A 153 -2.89 -11.12 -5.05
CA PRO A 153 -4.08 -11.38 -4.23
C PRO A 153 -3.83 -11.08 -2.74
N LEU A 154 -4.90 -10.75 -2.01
CA LEU A 154 -4.83 -10.68 -0.55
C LEU A 154 -4.35 -12.03 0.00
N SER A 155 -3.56 -11.99 1.09
CA SER A 155 -3.03 -13.17 1.78
C SER A 155 -1.98 -13.98 1.00
N SER A 156 -1.62 -13.60 -0.23
CA SER A 156 -0.57 -14.31 -0.98
C SER A 156 0.81 -14.15 -0.30
N LEU A 157 1.56 -15.25 -0.20
CA LEU A 157 2.89 -15.27 0.40
C LEU A 157 4.00 -15.16 -0.65
N THR A 158 4.92 -14.21 -0.46
CA THR A 158 6.15 -14.10 -1.24
C THR A 158 7.33 -14.54 -0.38
N PRO A 159 7.93 -15.72 -0.63
CA PRO A 159 9.13 -16.16 0.07
C PRO A 159 10.34 -15.30 -0.35
N ASN A 160 11.37 -15.19 0.49
CA ASN A 160 12.56 -14.40 0.18
C ASN A 160 12.22 -12.96 -0.25
N ALA A 161 11.42 -12.28 0.58
CA ALA A 161 10.84 -10.98 0.27
C ALA A 161 11.92 -9.93 0.00
N GLU A 162 13.01 -9.94 0.77
CA GLU A 162 14.11 -8.98 0.65
C GLU A 162 14.81 -9.01 -0.71
N ALA A 163 14.73 -10.13 -1.45
CA ALA A 163 15.30 -10.25 -2.79
C ALA A 163 14.31 -9.95 -3.92
N GLN A 164 13.00 -9.90 -3.62
CA GLN A 164 11.93 -9.83 -4.62
C GLN A 164 11.07 -8.57 -4.53
N LEU A 165 11.08 -7.88 -3.39
CA LEU A 165 10.22 -6.75 -3.10
C LEU A 165 11.04 -5.55 -2.60
N ASP A 166 10.52 -4.36 -2.84
CA ASP A 166 11.13 -3.11 -2.38
C ASP A 166 10.79 -2.90 -0.90
N ASN A 167 11.79 -2.73 -0.03
CA ASN A 167 11.55 -2.34 1.36
C ASN A 167 11.14 -0.86 1.41
N VAL A 168 9.92 -0.62 1.89
CA VAL A 168 9.29 0.70 1.91
C VAL A 168 9.47 1.38 3.26
N ALA A 169 9.31 0.62 4.35
CA ALA A 169 9.38 1.14 5.70
C ALA A 169 9.71 0.03 6.70
N GLU A 170 10.32 0.43 7.81
CA GLU A 170 10.54 -0.43 8.98
C GLU A 170 10.03 0.29 10.22
N LEU A 171 9.15 -0.37 10.97
CA LEU A 171 8.67 0.12 12.27
C LEU A 171 9.17 -0.77 13.38
N LYS A 172 9.57 -0.13 14.47
CA LYS A 172 9.95 -0.77 15.73
C LYS A 172 8.84 -0.52 16.73
N SER A 173 8.32 -1.59 17.32
CA SER A 173 7.28 -1.51 18.36
C SER A 173 7.61 -2.46 19.49
N GLU A 174 7.44 -1.99 20.72
CA GLU A 174 7.47 -2.85 21.90
C GLU A 174 6.09 -3.52 22.03
N ILE A 175 6.09 -4.84 22.16
CA ILE A 175 4.86 -5.62 22.33
C ILE A 175 4.85 -6.08 23.78
N GLU A 176 4.16 -5.30 24.62
CA GLU A 176 3.97 -5.63 26.03
C GLU A 176 3.20 -6.95 26.15
N ASP A 177 3.87 -7.99 26.62
CA ASP A 177 3.29 -9.26 26.99
C ASP A 177 3.99 -9.82 28.24
N GLU A 178 3.21 -10.24 29.22
CA GLU A 178 3.70 -10.91 30.43
C GLU A 178 3.77 -12.44 30.25
N GLY A 179 3.28 -12.95 29.11
CA GLY A 179 3.30 -14.36 28.73
C GLY A 179 4.61 -14.79 28.05
N ASP A 180 4.91 -16.09 28.12
CA ASP A 180 6.12 -16.70 27.54
C ASP A 180 5.85 -17.38 26.18
N GLY A 181 4.74 -17.03 25.51
CA GLY A 181 4.21 -17.77 24.38
C GLY A 181 3.65 -16.89 23.26
N PRO A 182 3.47 -17.46 22.05
CA PRO A 182 2.85 -16.76 20.93
C PRO A 182 1.40 -16.37 21.26
N ILE A 183 1.04 -15.11 20.99
CA ILE A 183 -0.32 -14.59 21.12
C ILE A 183 -1.04 -14.76 19.78
N PRO A 184 -2.10 -15.59 19.67
CA PRO A 184 -2.86 -15.71 18.43
C PRO A 184 -3.58 -14.40 18.10
N VAL A 185 -3.37 -13.90 16.87
CA VAL A 185 -3.94 -12.64 16.38
C VAL A 185 -4.67 -12.83 15.05
N ARG A 186 -5.60 -11.93 14.74
CA ARG A 186 -6.10 -11.66 13.39
C ARG A 186 -5.50 -10.37 12.88
N LEU A 187 -5.24 -10.35 11.58
CA LEU A 187 -4.74 -9.16 10.91
C LEU A 187 -5.88 -8.45 10.19
N GLU A 188 -6.04 -7.17 10.48
CA GLU A 188 -6.94 -6.27 9.78
C GLU A 188 -6.14 -5.08 9.26
N VAL A 189 -6.38 -4.70 8.02
CA VAL A 189 -5.63 -3.64 7.34
C VAL A 189 -6.62 -2.62 6.82
N GLU A 190 -6.34 -1.35 7.06
CA GLU A 190 -7.08 -0.23 6.49
C GLU A 190 -6.11 0.66 5.71
N TYR A 191 -6.50 1.01 4.47
CA TYR A 191 -5.80 1.99 3.67
C TYR A 191 -6.61 3.26 3.59
N ASP A 192 -6.08 4.38 4.09
CA ASP A 192 -6.83 5.63 4.20
C ASP A 192 -6.52 6.65 3.09
N THR A 193 -7.28 7.75 3.10
CA THR A 193 -7.17 8.82 2.08
C THR A 193 -5.87 9.64 2.15
N THR A 194 -5.14 9.54 3.27
CA THR A 194 -3.88 10.26 3.47
C THR A 194 -2.69 9.50 2.90
N GLY A 195 -2.88 8.24 2.49
CA GLY A 195 -1.77 7.39 2.07
C GLY A 195 -1.20 6.56 3.23
N THR A 196 -1.95 6.39 4.32
CA THR A 196 -1.49 5.58 5.46
C THR A 196 -2.07 4.18 5.37
N LEU A 197 -1.21 3.18 5.54
CA LEU A 197 -1.59 1.79 5.75
C LEU A 197 -1.59 1.52 7.26
N ALA A 198 -2.77 1.32 7.83
CA ALA A 198 -2.95 0.95 9.23
C ALA A 198 -3.10 -0.57 9.35
N LEU A 199 -2.14 -1.24 9.96
CA LEU A 199 -2.21 -2.66 10.32
C LEU A 199 -2.65 -2.80 11.77
N GLN A 200 -3.72 -3.55 12.00
CA GLN A 200 -4.20 -3.93 13.31
C GLN A 200 -3.98 -5.43 13.53
N MET A 201 -3.31 -5.78 14.61
CA MET A 201 -3.20 -7.15 15.11
C MET A 201 -4.17 -7.27 16.29
N LYS A 202 -5.27 -7.99 16.11
CA LYS A 202 -6.32 -8.17 17.12
C LYS A 202 -6.17 -9.53 17.77
N GLU A 203 -5.99 -9.58 19.09
CA GLU A 203 -5.94 -10.84 19.82
C GLU A 203 -7.22 -11.65 19.62
N GLN A 204 -7.11 -12.95 19.33
CA GLN A 204 -8.29 -13.77 19.03
C GLN A 204 -9.15 -14.09 20.26
N SER A 205 -8.50 -14.28 21.42
CA SER A 205 -9.16 -14.70 22.67
C SER A 205 -9.17 -13.62 23.75
N GLY A 206 -8.80 -12.39 23.41
CA GLY A 206 -8.64 -11.31 24.37
C GLY A 206 -8.94 -9.94 23.77
N PRO A 207 -8.90 -8.88 24.60
CA PRO A 207 -9.29 -7.54 24.18
C PRO A 207 -8.12 -6.75 23.55
N ARG A 208 -6.90 -7.31 23.50
CA ARG A 208 -5.70 -6.58 23.09
C ARG A 208 -5.71 -6.32 21.58
N VAL A 209 -5.33 -5.09 21.22
CA VAL A 209 -5.18 -4.67 19.81
C VAL A 209 -3.88 -3.87 19.69
N TRP A 210 -2.97 -4.34 18.86
CA TRP A 210 -1.75 -3.63 18.50
C TRP A 210 -1.94 -2.96 17.14
N LYS A 211 -1.55 -1.69 17.02
CA LYS A 211 -1.74 -0.89 15.82
C LYS A 211 -0.41 -0.37 15.31
N LEU A 212 -0.18 -0.55 14.02
CA LEU A 212 0.96 0.01 13.30
C LEU A 212 0.43 0.85 12.15
N ALA A 213 1.07 1.99 11.89
CA ALA A 213 0.69 2.89 10.82
C ALA A 213 1.92 3.23 9.98
N PHE A 214 1.87 2.89 8.70
CA PHE A 214 2.95 3.14 7.74
C PHE A 214 2.51 4.22 6.76
N ASP A 215 3.37 5.23 6.53
CA ASP A 215 3.18 6.18 5.43
C ASP A 215 3.71 5.56 4.14
N ILE A 216 2.83 5.33 3.16
CA ILE A 216 3.22 4.67 1.91
C ILE A 216 3.56 5.66 0.79
N ARG A 217 3.38 6.96 0.99
CA ARG A 217 3.71 8.00 0.00
C ARG A 217 5.18 8.39 0.05
N GLU A 218 5.81 8.30 1.22
CA GLU A 218 7.22 8.62 1.41
C GLU A 218 8.17 7.48 0.98
N GLY A 219 7.64 6.29 0.69
CA GLY A 219 8.37 5.09 0.28
C GLY A 219 9.06 5.10 -1.09
N GLY A 220 9.03 6.23 -1.80
CA GLY A 220 9.53 6.35 -3.17
C GLY A 220 11.00 6.75 -3.31
N THR A 221 11.78 6.81 -2.22
CA THR A 221 13.17 7.26 -2.28
C THR A 221 14.14 6.35 -1.54
N SER A 222 14.74 5.43 -2.27
CA SER A 222 16.19 5.15 -2.19
C SER A 222 16.59 4.10 -3.24
N GLY A 223 17.37 4.51 -4.26
CA GLY A 223 18.07 3.62 -5.20
C GLY A 223 18.06 4.09 -6.64
#